data_AF-A0A816JD09-F1
#
_entry.id   AF-A0A816JD09-F1
#
_cell.length_a   1.000
_cell.length_b   1.000
_cell.length_c   1.000
_cell.angle_alpha   90.00
_cell.angle_beta   90.00
_cell.angle_gamma   90.00
#
_symmetry.space_group_name_H-M   'P 1'
#
loop_
_entity.id
_entity.type
_entity.pdbx_description
1 polymer ?
#
loop_
_entity_poly.entity_id
_entity_poly.type
_entity_poly.pdbx_seq_one_letter_code
_entity_poly.pdbx_strand_id
1 'polypeptide(L)'
;MLPWENIPTLRRQEVYRMPSVGSISAVLKKSCYREDPSPFLVIDPRDSCYLLDPKYNCKTLQTVLEGLSEIKEIKVEAGLEPPAPSAQELNDALGNRDLFLYHGHGSGDQYIPMRKVENMNKCSAAFLMGCCSGLPYRGGRYVPKSVPISFLLAGSPVIVATLWDVPEDISQFVKAMLESFWRERSDDVKPERIGSLMADARYACAQQFLTGAAIVCYGVPTAITTKRKKKNT
;
A
#
# COMPACT_ATOMS: atom_id res chain seq x y z
N MET A 1 -11.54 -9.19 -13.18
CA MET A 1 -10.05 -9.22 -13.11
C MET A 1 -9.63 -10.58 -12.60
N LEU A 2 -8.60 -11.20 -13.18
CA LEU A 2 -8.12 -12.51 -12.73
C LEU A 2 -7.01 -12.37 -11.68
N PRO A 3 -7.00 -13.19 -10.60
CA PRO A 3 -5.95 -13.18 -9.58
C PRO A 3 -4.77 -14.07 -10.01
N TRP A 4 -4.05 -13.67 -11.06
CA TRP A 4 -2.96 -14.44 -11.64
C TRP A 4 -1.88 -14.86 -10.63
N GLU A 5 -1.64 -14.05 -9.60
CA GLU A 5 -0.70 -14.30 -8.51
C GLU A 5 -1.07 -15.53 -7.69
N ASN A 6 -2.32 -16.00 -7.74
CA ASN A 6 -2.81 -17.07 -6.89
C ASN A 6 -2.90 -18.42 -7.60
N ILE A 7 -2.43 -18.52 -8.85
CA ILE A 7 -2.27 -19.82 -9.52
C ILE A 7 -1.16 -20.64 -8.82
N PRO A 8 -1.21 -21.98 -8.83
CA PRO A 8 -0.32 -22.83 -8.03
C PRO A 8 1.18 -22.50 -8.17
N THR A 9 1.62 -22.19 -9.38
CA THR A 9 3.03 -21.87 -9.69
C THR A 9 3.47 -20.50 -9.16
N LEU A 10 2.55 -19.54 -9.03
CA LEU A 10 2.85 -18.16 -8.63
C LEU A 10 2.46 -17.82 -7.19
N ARG A 11 1.65 -18.64 -6.50
CA ARG A 11 1.09 -18.31 -5.18
C ARG A 11 2.15 -18.02 -4.11
N ARG A 12 3.32 -18.64 -4.20
CA ARG A 12 4.45 -18.42 -3.28
C ARG A 12 5.56 -17.58 -3.90
N GLN A 13 5.30 -16.95 -5.04
CA GLN A 13 6.25 -16.09 -5.73
C GLN A 13 5.92 -14.64 -5.44
N GLU A 14 6.97 -13.82 -5.47
CA GLU A 14 6.85 -12.39 -5.47
C GLU A 14 6.37 -11.91 -6.84
N VAL A 15 5.16 -11.34 -6.89
CA VAL A 15 4.55 -10.88 -8.15
C VAL A 15 4.02 -9.46 -7.99
N TYR A 16 4.39 -8.61 -8.95
CA TYR A 16 3.93 -7.23 -9.06
C TYR A 16 3.24 -7.00 -10.40
N ARG A 17 2.13 -6.26 -10.37
CA ARG A 17 1.40 -5.81 -11.55
C ARG A 17 1.91 -4.46 -11.99
N MET A 18 2.14 -4.31 -13.29
CA MET A 18 2.48 -3.03 -13.91
C MET A 18 1.71 -2.85 -15.21
N PRO A 19 1.26 -1.62 -15.52
CA PRO A 19 0.48 -1.37 -16.73
C PRO A 19 1.33 -1.44 -18.00
N SER A 20 2.64 -1.18 -17.91
CA SER A 20 3.58 -1.32 -19.02
C SER A 20 5.03 -1.42 -18.54
N VAL A 21 5.93 -1.86 -19.42
CA VAL A 21 7.39 -1.80 -19.21
C VAL A 21 7.87 -0.35 -19.05
N GLY A 22 7.28 0.59 -19.78
CA GLY A 22 7.58 2.02 -19.65
C GLY A 22 7.27 2.55 -18.24
N SER A 23 6.19 2.06 -17.63
CA SER A 23 5.81 2.41 -16.26
C SER A 23 6.82 1.89 -15.23
N ILE A 24 7.43 0.72 -15.46
CA ILE A 24 8.52 0.20 -14.62
C ILE A 24 9.70 1.17 -14.65
N SER A 25 10.14 1.55 -15.85
CA SER A 25 11.24 2.51 -16.01
C SER A 25 10.91 3.87 -15.39
N ALA A 26 9.67 4.36 -15.54
CA ALA A 26 9.24 5.63 -14.99
C ALA A 26 9.28 5.64 -13.44
N VAL A 27 8.76 4.59 -12.80
CA VAL A 27 8.80 4.45 -11.34
C VAL A 27 10.25 4.38 -10.86
N LEU A 28 11.08 3.52 -11.49
CA LEU A 28 12.49 3.37 -11.12
C LEU A 28 13.29 4.68 -11.31
N LYS A 29 13.06 5.43 -12.39
CA LYS A 29 13.73 6.72 -12.63
C LYS A 29 13.34 7.80 -11.63
N LYS A 30 12.06 7.88 -11.23
CA LYS A 30 11.61 8.84 -10.19
C LYS A 30 12.31 8.60 -8.85
N SER A 31 12.79 7.38 -8.61
CA SER A 31 13.54 6.99 -7.43
C SER A 31 15.07 7.06 -7.54
N CYS A 32 15.65 7.21 -8.74
CA CYS A 32 17.10 7.23 -8.98
C CYS A 32 17.83 8.47 -8.44
N TYR A 33 17.15 9.39 -7.74
CA TYR A 33 17.79 10.49 -7.01
C TYR A 33 18.30 10.07 -5.60
N ARG A 34 18.29 8.78 -5.26
CA ARG A 34 18.92 8.27 -4.03
C ARG A 34 20.35 7.81 -4.30
N GLU A 35 21.27 8.26 -3.44
CA GLU A 35 22.71 7.91 -3.44
C GLU A 35 23.01 6.46 -3.04
N ASP A 36 21.99 5.62 -2.80
CA ASP A 36 22.15 4.30 -2.18
C ASP A 36 22.29 3.21 -3.27
N PRO A 37 23.34 2.36 -3.26
CA PRO A 37 23.60 1.34 -4.29
C PRO A 37 22.63 0.13 -4.29
N SER A 38 21.52 0.21 -3.55
CA SER A 38 20.53 -0.88 -3.52
C SER A 38 19.85 -1.04 -4.89
N PRO A 39 19.76 -2.28 -5.44
CA PRO A 39 19.05 -2.55 -6.69
C PRO A 39 17.53 -2.36 -6.57
N PHE A 40 17.01 -2.16 -5.35
CA PHE A 40 15.59 -2.04 -5.06
C PHE A 40 15.27 -0.75 -4.31
N LEU A 41 14.03 -0.30 -4.46
CA LEU A 41 13.48 0.78 -3.64
C LEU A 41 13.32 0.32 -2.22
N VAL A 42 13.61 1.19 -1.27
CA VAL A 42 13.60 0.87 0.15
C VAL A 42 12.63 1.80 0.88
N ILE A 43 11.71 1.22 1.65
CA ILE A 43 10.79 1.96 2.52
C ILE A 43 11.05 1.64 3.99
N ASP A 44 10.88 2.63 4.87
CA ASP A 44 10.85 2.44 6.33
C ASP A 44 9.40 2.39 6.82
N PRO A 45 8.88 1.23 7.27
CA PRO A 45 7.52 1.12 7.78
C PRO A 45 7.25 1.97 9.03
N ARG A 46 8.28 2.38 9.78
CA ARG A 46 8.10 3.27 10.94
C ARG A 46 7.83 4.71 10.53
N ASP A 47 8.24 5.10 9.32
CA ASP A 47 7.84 6.36 8.72
C ASP A 47 6.52 6.18 7.94
N SER A 48 5.49 5.78 8.67
CA SER A 48 4.18 5.51 8.11
C SER A 48 3.08 6.36 8.72
N CYS A 49 1.99 6.45 7.98
CA CYS A 49 0.75 7.06 8.42
C CYS A 49 -0.44 6.21 8.00
N TYR A 50 -1.53 6.30 8.75
CA TYR A 50 -2.75 5.56 8.44
C TYR A 50 -4.01 6.43 8.48
N LEU A 51 -5.00 6.03 7.70
CA LEU A 51 -6.34 6.60 7.61
C LEU A 51 -7.36 5.47 7.75
N LEU A 52 -8.13 5.50 8.85
CA LEU A 52 -9.21 4.55 9.09
C LEU A 52 -10.56 5.22 8.81
N ASP A 53 -11.39 4.56 8.01
CA ASP A 53 -12.80 4.95 7.88
C ASP A 53 -13.55 4.56 9.16
N PRO A 54 -14.13 5.52 9.91
CA PRO A 54 -14.80 5.24 11.18
C PRO A 54 -15.93 4.21 11.06
N LYS A 55 -16.59 4.09 9.89
CA LYS A 55 -17.70 3.16 9.67
C LYS A 55 -17.24 1.72 9.43
N TYR A 56 -16.00 1.53 9.00
CA TYR A 56 -15.43 0.25 8.59
C TYR A 56 -14.17 -0.10 9.40
N ASN A 57 -14.00 0.53 10.55
CA ASN A 57 -12.89 0.25 11.45
C ASN A 57 -13.16 -1.07 12.20
N CYS A 58 -12.18 -1.99 12.16
CA CYS A 58 -12.22 -3.22 12.93
C CYS A 58 -11.36 -3.08 14.19
N LYS A 59 -11.90 -3.49 15.34
CA LYS A 59 -11.20 -3.46 16.64
C LYS A 59 -9.83 -4.13 16.59
N THR A 60 -9.71 -5.23 15.85
CA THR A 60 -8.45 -5.96 15.69
C THR A 60 -7.37 -5.10 15.06
N LEU A 61 -7.69 -4.39 13.98
CA LEU A 61 -6.74 -3.52 13.29
C LEU A 61 -6.37 -2.32 14.16
N GLN A 62 -7.37 -1.73 14.82
CA GLN A 62 -7.15 -0.61 15.74
C GLN A 62 -6.17 -0.99 16.86
N THR A 63 -6.35 -2.15 17.52
CA THR A 63 -5.42 -2.61 18.57
C THR A 63 -4.01 -2.86 18.03
N VAL A 64 -3.86 -3.38 16.82
CA VAL A 64 -2.55 -3.57 16.18
C VAL A 64 -1.87 -2.24 15.92
N LEU A 65 -2.60 -1.25 15.37
CA LEU A 65 -2.06 0.07 15.08
C LEU A 65 -1.74 0.87 16.35
N GLU A 66 -2.58 0.79 17.38
CA GLU A 66 -2.34 1.41 18.68
C GLU A 66 -1.12 0.82 19.40
N GLY A 67 -0.86 -0.48 19.21
CA GLY A 67 0.36 -1.14 19.69
C GLY A 67 1.64 -0.66 18.98
N LEU A 68 1.51 -0.02 17.81
CA LEU A 68 2.61 0.49 16.99
C LEU A 68 2.74 2.00 17.17
N SER A 69 3.23 2.42 18.34
CA SER A 69 3.34 3.82 18.78
C SER A 69 4.15 4.75 17.85
N GLU A 70 4.91 4.19 16.91
CA GLU A 70 5.74 4.92 15.94
C GLU A 70 4.94 5.39 14.72
N ILE A 71 3.74 4.84 14.49
CA ILE A 71 2.92 5.15 13.32
C ILE A 71 2.01 6.36 13.59
N LYS A 72 1.99 7.33 12.68
CA LYS A 72 1.15 8.53 12.83
C LYS A 72 -0.28 8.29 12.31
N GLU A 73 -1.27 8.49 13.17
CA GLU A 73 -2.68 8.56 12.77
C GLU A 73 -3.00 9.85 12.01
N ILE A 74 -3.74 9.74 10.91
CA ILE A 74 -4.40 10.87 10.25
C ILE A 74 -5.81 10.96 10.81
N LYS A 75 -6.05 11.99 11.62
CA LYS A 75 -7.38 12.25 12.17
C LYS A 75 -8.26 12.83 11.07
N VAL A 76 -9.44 12.25 10.91
CA VAL A 76 -10.47 12.79 10.01
C VAL A 76 -11.27 13.82 10.82
N GLU A 77 -11.39 15.06 10.33
CA GLU A 77 -12.11 16.12 11.05
C GLU A 77 -13.59 15.77 11.22
N ALA A 78 -14.07 15.77 12.47
CA ALA A 78 -15.47 15.54 12.80
C ALA A 78 -16.30 16.81 12.48
N GLY A 79 -17.30 16.69 11.60
CA GLY A 79 -18.28 17.76 11.33
C GLY A 79 -18.63 18.01 9.87
N LEU A 80 -17.87 17.45 8.92
CA LEU A 80 -18.25 17.39 7.50
C LEU A 80 -18.84 16.01 7.22
N GLU A 81 -19.92 15.92 6.45
CA GLU A 81 -20.39 14.65 5.90
C GLU A 81 -20.08 14.60 4.38
N PRO A 82 -19.19 13.71 3.91
CA PRO A 82 -18.32 12.83 4.69
C PRO A 82 -17.12 13.58 5.30
N PRO A 83 -16.62 13.15 6.48
CA PRO A 83 -15.48 13.78 7.12
C PRO A 83 -14.25 13.46 6.27
N ALA A 84 -13.44 14.44 5.86
CA ALA A 84 -12.29 14.21 4.98
C ALA A 84 -11.03 14.82 5.58
N PRO A 85 -9.85 14.19 5.42
CA PRO A 85 -8.59 14.80 5.82
C PRO A 85 -8.38 16.10 5.04
N SER A 86 -7.73 17.08 5.68
CA SER A 86 -7.37 18.31 4.98
C SER A 86 -6.42 18.01 3.81
N ALA A 87 -6.40 18.90 2.81
CA ALA A 87 -5.50 18.75 1.67
C ALA A 87 -4.03 18.72 2.09
N GLN A 88 -3.67 19.43 3.17
CA GLN A 88 -2.32 19.48 3.69
C GLN A 88 -1.94 18.17 4.38
N GLU A 89 -2.81 17.62 5.23
CA GLU A 89 -2.56 16.32 5.88
C GLU A 89 -2.41 15.20 4.86
N LEU A 90 -3.22 15.20 3.80
CA LEU A 90 -3.12 14.19 2.75
C LEU A 90 -1.81 14.34 1.96
N ASN A 91 -1.39 15.56 1.64
CA ASN A 91 -0.11 15.81 0.98
C ASN A 91 1.07 15.40 1.86
N ASP A 92 1.01 15.66 3.16
CA ASP A 92 2.04 15.24 4.10
C ASP A 92 2.09 13.71 4.24
N ALA A 93 0.91 13.07 4.33
CA ALA A 93 0.77 11.64 4.42
C ALA A 93 1.28 10.90 3.17
N LEU A 94 0.91 11.38 1.98
CA LEU A 94 1.26 10.73 0.73
C LEU A 94 2.63 11.18 0.20
N GLY A 95 3.07 12.41 0.43
CA GLY A 95 4.30 12.95 -0.16
C GLY A 95 5.54 12.83 0.73
N ASN A 96 5.36 12.93 2.05
CA ASN A 96 6.47 13.07 2.99
C ASN A 96 6.79 11.77 3.77
N ARG A 97 5.86 10.81 3.81
CA ARG A 97 6.05 9.51 4.46
C ARG A 97 6.50 8.43 3.48
N ASP A 98 7.03 7.34 4.01
CA ASP A 98 7.44 6.18 3.20
C ASP A 98 6.27 5.22 2.95
N LEU A 99 5.32 5.11 3.89
CA LEU A 99 4.18 4.19 3.82
C LEU A 99 2.87 4.86 4.26
N PHE A 100 1.81 4.63 3.50
CA PHE A 100 0.45 5.07 3.78
C PHE A 100 -0.49 3.87 3.83
N LEU A 101 -1.25 3.73 4.91
CA LEU A 101 -2.25 2.68 5.10
C LEU A 101 -3.65 3.28 5.12
N TYR A 102 -4.48 2.94 4.15
CA TYR A 102 -5.90 3.20 4.18
C TYR A 102 -6.66 1.92 4.50
N HIS A 103 -7.58 1.95 5.46
CA HIS A 103 -8.53 0.88 5.69
C HIS A 103 -9.94 1.45 5.78
N GLY A 104 -10.81 1.09 4.84
CA GLY A 104 -12.14 1.67 4.77
C GLY A 104 -12.94 1.24 3.55
N HIS A 105 -14.01 1.98 3.26
CA HIS A 105 -14.90 1.64 2.16
C HIS A 105 -14.31 1.95 0.76
N GLY A 106 -14.39 0.97 -0.13
CA GLY A 106 -14.08 1.17 -1.53
C GLY A 106 -12.60 1.48 -1.78
N SER A 107 -12.33 2.41 -2.69
CA SER A 107 -10.98 2.80 -3.08
C SER A 107 -10.43 4.02 -2.32
N GLY A 108 -11.19 4.55 -1.36
CA GLY A 108 -10.81 5.74 -0.60
C GLY A 108 -11.00 7.06 -1.34
N ASP A 109 -11.66 7.07 -2.52
CA ASP A 109 -11.84 8.28 -3.36
C ASP A 109 -12.50 9.45 -2.62
N GLN A 110 -13.33 9.16 -1.60
CA GLN A 110 -13.98 10.16 -0.75
C GLN A 110 -13.01 10.93 0.16
N TYR A 111 -11.86 10.34 0.47
CA TYR A 111 -10.82 10.95 1.30
C TYR A 111 -9.57 11.33 0.49
N ILE A 112 -9.30 10.59 -0.59
CA ILE A 112 -8.10 10.65 -1.41
C ILE A 112 -8.51 11.01 -2.84
N PRO A 113 -8.65 12.30 -3.18
CA PRO A 113 -9.01 12.69 -4.54
C PRO A 113 -7.88 12.35 -5.52
N MET A 114 -8.11 11.34 -6.38
CA MET A 114 -7.09 10.81 -7.30
C MET A 114 -6.46 11.85 -8.22
N ARG A 115 -7.22 12.88 -8.64
CA ARG A 115 -6.66 14.01 -9.42
C ARG A 115 -5.56 14.76 -8.68
N LYS A 116 -5.64 14.87 -7.34
CA LYS A 116 -4.57 15.49 -6.55
C LYS A 116 -3.37 14.57 -6.47
N VAL A 117 -3.60 13.26 -6.25
CA VAL A 117 -2.54 12.25 -6.21
C VAL A 117 -1.75 12.23 -7.52
N GLU A 118 -2.44 12.20 -8.67
CA GLU A 118 -1.81 12.20 -10.01
C GLU A 118 -0.89 13.40 -10.26
N ASN A 119 -1.14 14.53 -9.61
CA ASN A 119 -0.35 15.75 -9.74
C ASN A 119 0.85 15.80 -8.77
N MET A 120 1.02 14.79 -7.91
CA MET A 120 2.16 14.72 -7.00
C MET A 120 3.41 14.23 -7.74
N ASN A 121 4.56 14.78 -7.36
CA ASN A 121 5.85 14.35 -7.91
C ASN A 121 6.46 13.16 -7.16
N LYS A 122 5.99 12.90 -5.94
CA LYS A 122 6.41 11.83 -5.06
C LYS A 122 5.20 11.33 -4.29
N CYS A 123 5.08 10.01 -4.16
CA CYS A 123 4.02 9.36 -3.40
C CYS A 123 4.59 8.18 -2.60
N SER A 124 4.06 7.96 -1.40
CA SER A 124 4.43 6.89 -0.50
C SER A 124 4.03 5.52 -1.06
N ALA A 125 4.62 4.45 -0.53
CA ALA A 125 4.05 3.12 -0.67
C ALA A 125 2.63 3.13 -0.08
N ALA A 126 1.67 2.46 -0.71
CA ALA A 126 0.27 2.55 -0.31
C ALA A 126 -0.35 1.17 -0.06
N PHE A 127 -1.02 1.01 1.07
CA PHE A 127 -1.87 -0.15 1.38
C PHE A 127 -3.31 0.34 1.38
N LEU A 128 -4.05 0.04 0.33
CA LEU A 128 -5.42 0.51 0.11
C LEU A 128 -6.40 -0.62 0.42
N MET A 129 -6.62 -0.85 1.71
CA MET A 129 -7.38 -1.96 2.27
C MET A 129 -8.88 -1.63 2.31
N GLY A 130 -9.43 -1.35 1.15
CA GLY A 130 -10.87 -1.25 0.95
C GLY A 130 -11.31 -2.07 -0.26
N CYS A 131 -12.61 -2.35 -0.34
CA CYS A 131 -13.20 -3.20 -1.37
C CYS A 131 -12.94 -2.64 -2.78
N CYS A 132 -12.58 -3.51 -3.74
CA CYS A 132 -12.36 -3.13 -5.14
C CYS A 132 -11.30 -2.03 -5.38
N SER A 133 -10.45 -1.70 -4.41
CA SER A 133 -9.47 -0.60 -4.51
C SER A 133 -8.45 -0.78 -5.65
N GLY A 134 -8.22 -2.02 -6.07
CA GLY A 134 -7.29 -2.42 -7.13
C GLY A 134 -7.96 -2.70 -8.47
N LEU A 135 -9.27 -2.48 -8.60
CA LEU A 135 -9.99 -2.66 -9.86
C LEU A 135 -9.88 -1.43 -10.76
N PRO A 136 -9.66 -1.62 -12.07
CA PRO A 136 -9.85 -0.54 -13.02
C PRO A 136 -11.32 -0.13 -13.13
N TYR A 137 -11.57 1.18 -13.18
CA TYR A 137 -12.88 1.73 -13.47
C TYR A 137 -13.32 1.30 -14.87
N ARG A 138 -14.60 0.94 -15.04
CA ARG A 138 -15.17 0.53 -16.33
C ARG A 138 -15.21 1.74 -17.27
N GLY A 139 -14.34 1.76 -18.28
CA GLY A 139 -14.17 2.89 -19.22
C GLY A 139 -14.36 2.55 -20.70
N GLY A 140 -14.95 1.40 -21.02
CA GLY A 140 -15.10 0.95 -22.40
C GLY A 140 -13.75 0.59 -23.05
N ARG A 141 -13.43 1.20 -24.20
CA ARG A 141 -12.23 0.88 -25.01
C ARG A 141 -11.00 1.75 -24.69
N TYR A 142 -11.11 2.72 -23.78
CA TYR A 142 -10.01 3.61 -23.41
C TYR A 142 -9.11 2.98 -22.35
N VAL A 143 -7.91 3.55 -22.18
CA VAL A 143 -6.98 3.15 -21.12
C VAL A 143 -7.73 3.19 -19.77
N PRO A 144 -7.77 2.08 -19.02
CA PRO A 144 -8.50 2.04 -17.77
C PRO A 144 -7.86 3.01 -16.77
N LYS A 145 -8.69 3.84 -16.16
CA LYS A 145 -8.30 4.56 -14.94
C LYS A 145 -8.41 3.60 -13.77
N SER A 146 -7.53 3.72 -12.80
CA SER A 146 -7.62 2.96 -11.55
C SER A 146 -6.83 3.67 -10.48
N VAL A 147 -7.20 3.46 -9.22
CA VAL A 147 -6.47 4.02 -8.09
C VAL A 147 -4.98 3.61 -8.10
N PRO A 148 -4.61 2.33 -8.32
CA PRO A 148 -3.20 1.97 -8.44
C PRO A 148 -2.47 2.72 -9.54
N ILE A 149 -3.11 2.98 -10.69
CA ILE A 149 -2.49 3.75 -11.78
C ILE A 149 -2.26 5.20 -11.35
N SER A 150 -3.21 5.84 -10.67
CA SER A 150 -3.06 7.22 -10.16
C SER A 150 -1.88 7.33 -9.18
N PHE A 151 -1.71 6.36 -8.28
CA PHE A 151 -0.56 6.28 -7.36
C PHE A 151 0.77 6.01 -8.09
N LEU A 152 0.77 5.12 -9.10
CA LEU A 152 1.97 4.87 -9.92
C LEU A 152 2.40 6.13 -10.68
N LEU A 153 1.46 6.90 -11.23
CA LEU A 153 1.73 8.18 -11.89
C LEU A 153 2.34 9.20 -10.91
N ALA A 154 1.85 9.21 -9.67
CA ALA A 154 2.37 10.01 -8.57
C ALA A 154 3.78 9.59 -8.09
N GLY A 155 4.30 8.45 -8.58
CA GLY A 155 5.63 7.93 -8.23
C GLY A 155 5.62 7.00 -7.02
N SER A 156 4.47 6.43 -6.64
CA SER A 156 4.41 5.42 -5.59
C SER A 156 5.20 4.16 -6.03
N PRO A 157 6.11 3.64 -5.17
CA PRO A 157 6.91 2.48 -5.53
C PRO A 157 6.09 1.18 -5.56
N VAL A 158 5.05 1.11 -4.73
CA VAL A 158 4.29 -0.10 -4.48
C VAL A 158 2.90 0.23 -3.92
N ILE A 159 1.88 -0.43 -4.45
CA ILE A 159 0.49 -0.27 -4.04
C ILE A 159 -0.12 -1.65 -3.80
N VAL A 160 -0.54 -1.92 -2.58
CA VAL A 160 -1.29 -3.12 -2.20
C VAL A 160 -2.77 -2.78 -2.19
N ALA A 161 -3.57 -3.54 -2.93
CA ALA A 161 -4.98 -3.24 -3.17
C ALA A 161 -5.81 -4.51 -3.36
N THR A 162 -7.14 -4.40 -3.40
CA THR A 162 -8.05 -5.54 -3.51
C THR A 162 -8.78 -5.57 -4.86
N LEU A 163 -8.94 -6.75 -5.45
CA LEU A 163 -9.55 -6.93 -6.77
C LEU A 163 -11.08 -7.07 -6.76
N TRP A 164 -11.70 -7.26 -5.62
CA TRP A 164 -13.16 -7.39 -5.50
C TRP A 164 -13.57 -7.10 -4.05
N ASP A 165 -14.87 -7.18 -3.78
CA ASP A 165 -15.40 -6.98 -2.44
C ASP A 165 -14.96 -8.10 -1.53
N VAL A 166 -14.26 -7.72 -0.46
CA VAL A 166 -13.64 -8.63 0.49
C VAL A 166 -14.29 -8.47 1.86
N PRO A 167 -14.55 -9.57 2.58
CA PRO A 167 -15.16 -9.52 3.90
C PRO A 167 -14.20 -8.97 4.95
N GLU A 168 -14.68 -8.81 6.20
CA GLU A 168 -13.96 -8.24 7.36
C GLU A 168 -12.56 -8.86 7.66
N ASP A 169 -12.24 -10.01 7.07
CA ASP A 169 -11.00 -10.78 7.24
C ASP A 169 -9.75 -10.14 6.62
N ILE A 170 -9.86 -9.01 5.90
CA ILE A 170 -8.68 -8.25 5.43
C ILE A 170 -7.81 -7.80 6.61
N SER A 171 -8.41 -7.57 7.78
CA SER A 171 -7.69 -7.15 8.97
C SER A 171 -6.61 -8.16 9.38
N GLN A 172 -6.81 -9.47 9.14
CA GLN A 172 -5.79 -10.49 9.44
C GLN A 172 -4.60 -10.40 8.48
N PHE A 173 -4.86 -10.11 7.20
CA PHE A 173 -3.79 -9.84 6.24
C PHE A 173 -2.97 -8.62 6.66
N VAL A 174 -3.64 -7.51 7.00
CA VAL A 174 -2.96 -6.26 7.39
C VAL A 174 -2.15 -6.49 8.66
N LYS A 175 -2.71 -7.19 9.65
CA LYS A 175 -2.00 -7.59 10.86
C LYS A 175 -0.75 -8.40 10.52
N ALA A 176 -0.86 -9.45 9.70
CA ALA A 176 0.29 -10.28 9.33
C ALA A 176 1.38 -9.47 8.60
N MET A 177 1.00 -8.52 7.73
CA MET A 177 1.93 -7.61 7.08
C MET A 177 2.63 -6.70 8.09
N LEU A 178 1.88 -6.03 8.97
CA LEU A 178 2.44 -5.14 9.99
C LEU A 178 3.36 -5.90 10.96
N GLU A 179 2.95 -7.07 11.46
CA GLU A 179 3.81 -7.90 12.32
C GLU A 179 5.10 -8.33 11.61
N SER A 180 5.04 -8.61 10.30
CA SER A 180 6.24 -8.93 9.51
C SER A 180 7.17 -7.73 9.34
N PHE A 181 6.64 -6.50 9.28
CA PHE A 181 7.45 -5.29 9.13
C PHE A 181 8.31 -5.00 10.36
N TRP A 182 7.79 -5.28 11.57
CA TRP A 182 8.45 -5.03 12.85
C TRP A 182 9.21 -6.22 13.44
N ARG A 183 9.26 -7.36 12.76
CA ARG A 183 10.11 -8.48 13.18
C ARG A 183 11.58 -8.04 13.21
N GLU A 184 12.29 -8.33 14.30
CA GLU A 184 13.73 -8.06 14.39
C GLU A 184 14.45 -8.80 13.27
N ARG A 185 15.25 -8.07 12.49
CA ARG A 185 16.02 -8.61 11.37
C ARG A 185 17.50 -8.55 11.75
N SER A 186 18.19 -9.69 11.63
CA SER A 186 19.65 -9.73 11.69
C SER A 186 20.24 -9.05 10.45
N ASP A 187 21.32 -8.29 10.63
CA ASP A 187 21.97 -7.54 9.55
C ASP A 187 22.50 -8.42 8.39
N ASP A 188 22.69 -9.72 8.61
CA ASP A 188 23.17 -10.69 7.60
C ASP A 188 22.08 -11.20 6.63
N VAL A 189 20.80 -10.88 6.87
CA VAL A 189 19.69 -11.38 6.04
C VAL A 189 19.37 -10.37 4.94
N LYS A 190 19.23 -10.87 3.69
CA LYS A 190 18.79 -10.06 2.54
C LYS A 190 17.51 -9.31 2.88
N PRO A 191 17.39 -8.02 2.51
CA PRO A 191 16.22 -7.24 2.84
C PRO A 191 14.97 -7.88 2.23
N GLU A 192 13.98 -8.14 3.08
CA GLU A 192 12.70 -8.70 2.66
C GLU A 192 11.95 -7.67 1.80
N ARG A 193 11.28 -8.18 0.77
CA ARG A 193 10.49 -7.36 -0.14
C ARG A 193 9.02 -7.53 0.15
N ILE A 194 8.26 -6.47 -0.09
CA ILE A 194 6.82 -6.43 0.18
C ILE A 194 6.11 -7.61 -0.49
N GLY A 195 6.45 -7.94 -1.73
CA GLY A 195 5.77 -9.01 -2.45
C GLY A 195 6.06 -10.40 -1.88
N SER A 196 7.22 -10.62 -1.24
CA SER A 196 7.50 -11.86 -0.49
C SER A 196 6.64 -11.94 0.77
N LEU A 197 6.59 -10.86 1.56
CA LEU A 197 5.77 -10.79 2.77
C LEU A 197 4.28 -10.94 2.47
N MET A 198 3.83 -10.37 1.35
CA MET A 198 2.46 -10.53 0.88
C MET A 198 2.11 -11.97 0.54
N ALA A 199 3.05 -12.75 -0.02
CA ALA A 199 2.80 -14.15 -0.33
C ALA A 199 2.44 -14.94 0.93
N ASP A 200 3.14 -14.69 2.04
CA ASP A 200 2.86 -15.33 3.33
C ASP A 200 1.59 -14.75 3.99
N ALA A 201 1.42 -13.43 3.99
CA ALA A 201 0.27 -12.78 4.62
C ALA A 201 -1.07 -13.19 3.99
N ARG A 202 -1.11 -13.52 2.69
CA ARG A 202 -2.33 -14.07 2.05
C ARG A 202 -2.80 -15.39 2.67
N TYR A 203 -1.90 -16.18 3.25
CA TYR A 203 -2.26 -17.43 3.95
C TYR A 203 -2.80 -17.19 5.36
N ALA A 204 -2.57 -16.01 5.94
CA ALA A 204 -3.13 -15.64 7.24
C ALA A 204 -4.64 -15.37 7.16
N CYS A 205 -5.17 -15.04 5.97
CA CYS A 205 -6.61 -14.94 5.75
C CYS A 205 -7.28 -16.31 5.94
N ALA A 206 -8.40 -16.35 6.67
CA ALA A 206 -9.20 -17.56 6.83
C ALA A 206 -9.71 -18.05 5.47
N GLN A 207 -10.14 -17.12 4.60
CA GLN A 207 -10.55 -17.44 3.23
C GLN A 207 -9.43 -17.10 2.23
N GLN A 208 -8.48 -18.00 2.07
CA GLN A 208 -7.30 -17.79 1.20
C GLN A 208 -7.65 -17.43 -0.25
N PHE A 209 -8.71 -18.01 -0.80
CA PHE A 209 -9.11 -17.78 -2.20
C PHE A 209 -10.13 -16.66 -2.39
N LEU A 210 -10.92 -16.33 -1.36
CA LEU A 210 -11.90 -15.24 -1.45
C LEU A 210 -11.27 -13.92 -1.00
N THR A 211 -10.54 -13.94 0.12
CA THR A 211 -9.87 -12.77 0.70
C THR A 211 -8.42 -12.69 0.26
N GLY A 212 -7.62 -13.73 0.51
CA GLY A 212 -6.18 -13.72 0.19
C GLY A 212 -5.91 -13.49 -1.30
N ALA A 213 -6.69 -14.13 -2.18
CA ALA A 213 -6.51 -13.99 -3.62
C ALA A 213 -7.01 -12.66 -4.20
N ALA A 214 -7.85 -11.93 -3.47
CA ALA A 214 -8.27 -10.59 -3.87
C ALA A 214 -7.11 -9.60 -3.78
N ILE A 215 -6.16 -9.84 -2.88
CA ILE A 215 -5.10 -8.89 -2.55
C ILE A 215 -3.98 -9.00 -3.58
N VAL A 216 -3.72 -7.89 -4.26
CA VAL A 216 -2.72 -7.78 -5.32
C VAL A 216 -1.76 -6.63 -5.05
N CYS A 217 -0.58 -6.74 -5.65
CA CYS A 217 0.46 -5.73 -5.56
C CYS A 217 0.69 -5.09 -6.93
N TYR A 218 0.65 -3.77 -7.01
CA TYR A 218 1.09 -3.00 -8.16
C TYR A 218 2.42 -2.31 -7.84
N GLY A 219 3.27 -2.07 -8.83
CA GLY A 219 4.54 -1.36 -8.64
C GLY A 219 5.77 -2.20 -8.94
N VAL A 220 6.86 -1.89 -8.26
CA VAL A 220 8.17 -2.55 -8.45
C VAL A 220 8.64 -3.22 -7.16
N PRO A 221 9.56 -4.21 -7.25
CA PRO A 221 10.16 -4.83 -6.08
C PRO A 221 10.70 -3.79 -5.10
N THR A 222 10.10 -3.76 -3.91
CA THR A 222 10.35 -2.76 -2.89
C THR A 222 10.72 -3.46 -1.59
N ALA A 223 11.93 -3.21 -1.12
CA ALA A 223 12.53 -3.72 0.09
C ALA A 223 12.09 -2.90 1.31
N ILE A 224 12.14 -3.55 2.46
CA ILE A 224 11.82 -2.97 3.75
C ILE A 224 13.09 -2.77 4.55
N THR A 225 13.27 -1.58 5.14
CA THR A 225 14.34 -1.30 6.09
C THR A 225 13.78 -0.84 7.42
N THR A 226 14.39 -1.30 8.51
CA THR A 226 14.18 -0.76 9.85
C THR A 226 15.46 -0.08 10.36
N LYS A 227 16.41 0.25 9.47
CA LYS A 227 17.55 1.10 9.82
C LYS A 227 17.08 2.55 9.87
N ARG A 228 17.27 3.23 11.00
CA ARG A 228 16.93 4.66 11.14
C ARG A 228 17.64 5.43 10.03
N LYS A 229 16.89 6.11 9.15
CA LYS A 229 17.48 7.09 8.23
C LYS A 229 18.27 8.09 9.08
N LYS A 230 19.59 8.18 8.87
CA LYS A 230 20.34 9.34 9.37
C LYS A 230 19.71 10.56 8.69
N LYS A 231 19.01 11.39 9.46
CA LYS A 231 18.57 12.70 8.95
C LYS A 231 19.84 13.46 8.59
N ASN A 232 20.05 13.70 7.30
CA ASN A 232 21.00 14.71 6.87
C ASN A 232 20.43 16.06 7.33
N THR A 233 21.01 16.58 8.40
CA THR A 233 20.89 17.98 8.84
C THR A 233 21.51 18.92 7.81
#